data_AF-A6G9E0-F1
#
_entry.id   AF-A6G9E0-F1
#
_cell.length_a   1.000
_cell.length_b   1.000
_cell.length_c   1.000
_cell.angle_alpha   90.00
_cell.angle_beta   90.00
_cell.angle_gamma   90.00
#
_symmetry.space_group_name_H-M   'P 1'
#
loop_
_entity.id
_entity.type
_entity.pdbx_description
1 polymer ?
#
loop_
_entity_poly.entity_id
_entity_poly.type
_entity_poly.pdbx_seq_one_letter_code
_entity_poly.pdbx_strand_id
1 'polypeptide(L)'
;MATLPGFLARFVVPLLGGPGVGGDGHWVEVHAPMSATDREAMLASKGSGALLSSEFSTLRTRAAQRLVAEPHLPDPNVDELSLWLGLHGVLALDHPDISRVWTRSKTWQRVETETRALLAFARPRAMDEALARHLAVGAFLELRRVDHIVATPDGELRYRGQAPPRRRFSLFGADPVDVRSESVRWIERPHRAAVQRLLPDVMWVSPLTALLAPGWAPPGWSPLMAATFLRSRPYARAVCHTWAREREWVRLGGIVAGSLLRTLELVAEVFADKPGPGVPGVVAAMRRDAGEGSSDEGAPETGEAGEAGEPEEGARLALPAPKVEFDRHDVGAVLGALIHLHLIKVLEFDARISIGLSARDWAVQTFLALPLLLSRLEPVLGSPLDELALADESFARRWEEYREHLAGLVPRTVVENLVATLVQRVVQRHPQ
;
A
#
# COMPACT_ATOMS: atom_id res chain seq x y z
N MET A 1 20.93 -22.30 -4.14
CA MET A 1 19.70 -21.56 -3.76
C MET A 1 18.47 -21.84 -4.64
N ALA A 2 18.62 -22.27 -5.90
CA ALA A 2 17.52 -22.40 -6.84
C ALA A 2 16.68 -23.70 -6.66
N THR A 3 16.14 -23.91 -5.47
CA THR A 3 15.13 -24.94 -5.22
C THR A 3 13.95 -24.28 -4.53
N LEU A 4 12.73 -24.67 -4.88
CA LEU A 4 11.53 -24.10 -4.29
C LEU A 4 11.52 -24.12 -2.75
N PRO A 5 11.84 -25.24 -2.05
CA PRO A 5 11.85 -25.25 -0.58
C PRO A 5 12.83 -24.25 0.02
N GLY A 6 14.00 -24.12 -0.59
CA GLY A 6 15.01 -23.15 -0.15
C GLY A 6 14.60 -21.69 -0.38
N PHE A 7 13.87 -21.40 -1.46
CA PHE A 7 13.32 -20.05 -1.69
C PHE A 7 12.22 -19.72 -0.68
N LEU A 8 11.30 -20.66 -0.43
CA LEU A 8 10.26 -20.50 0.58
C LEU A 8 10.86 -20.24 1.97
N ALA A 9 11.83 -21.05 2.40
CA ALA A 9 12.42 -20.96 3.74
C ALA A 9 13.18 -19.64 4.00
N ARG A 10 13.90 -19.11 2.99
CA ARG A 10 14.74 -17.91 3.16
C ARG A 10 14.07 -16.59 2.80
N PHE A 11 13.01 -16.63 2.01
CA PHE A 11 12.33 -15.42 1.53
C PHE A 11 10.86 -15.38 1.95
N VAL A 12 10.05 -16.34 1.50
CA VAL A 12 8.59 -16.26 1.65
C VAL A 12 8.13 -16.49 3.09
N VAL A 13 8.69 -17.47 3.79
CA VAL A 13 8.34 -17.77 5.18
C VAL A 13 8.70 -16.59 6.11
N PRO A 14 9.91 -16.01 6.06
CA PRO A 14 10.23 -14.81 6.83
C PRO A 14 9.35 -13.61 6.45
N LEU A 15 9.04 -13.44 5.16
CA LEU A 15 8.17 -12.35 4.70
C LEU A 15 6.76 -12.46 5.31
N LEU A 16 6.11 -13.62 5.21
CA LEU A 16 4.73 -13.80 5.71
C LEU A 16 4.64 -13.93 7.23
N GLY A 17 5.61 -14.63 7.84
CA GLY A 17 5.64 -14.88 9.27
C GLY A 17 5.93 -13.62 10.09
N GLY A 18 6.76 -12.73 9.55
CA GLY A 18 7.31 -11.61 10.28
C GLY A 18 8.44 -12.03 11.23
N PRO A 19 8.93 -11.10 12.07
CA PRO A 19 10.04 -11.38 12.98
C PRO A 19 9.69 -12.52 13.95
N GLY A 20 10.54 -13.55 14.03
CA GLY A 20 10.42 -14.64 15.01
C GLY A 20 9.75 -15.93 14.52
N VAL A 21 9.38 -16.04 13.24
CA VAL A 21 8.80 -17.28 12.68
C VAL A 21 9.85 -18.00 11.81
N GLY A 22 10.42 -19.12 12.32
CA GLY A 22 11.17 -20.11 11.51
C GLY A 22 12.53 -20.67 12.01
N GLY A 23 12.96 -20.53 13.28
CA GLY A 23 14.32 -20.89 13.79
C GLY A 23 15.50 -19.90 13.56
N ASP A 24 16.31 -19.60 14.58
CA ASP A 24 17.48 -18.69 14.63
C ASP A 24 18.00 -18.05 13.31
N GLY A 25 17.46 -16.88 12.92
CA GLY A 25 17.99 -16.07 11.79
C GLY A 25 16.96 -15.37 10.90
N HIS A 26 15.84 -14.88 11.46
CA HIS A 26 14.62 -14.47 10.72
C HIS A 26 14.65 -13.14 9.99
N TRP A 27 15.53 -13.01 9.00
CA TRP A 27 15.52 -11.91 8.07
C TRP A 27 15.13 -12.40 6.69
N VAL A 28 14.44 -11.55 5.93
CA VAL A 28 14.23 -11.80 4.50
C VAL A 28 15.60 -11.74 3.82
N GLU A 29 16.05 -12.87 3.27
CA GLU A 29 17.31 -12.90 2.54
C GLU A 29 17.09 -12.58 1.07
N VAL A 30 17.76 -11.52 0.61
CA VAL A 30 17.77 -11.09 -0.78
C VAL A 30 19.05 -11.58 -1.44
N HIS A 31 18.89 -12.25 -2.57
CA HIS A 31 19.98 -12.92 -3.30
C HIS A 31 19.96 -12.48 -4.76
N ALA A 32 20.69 -13.18 -5.63
CA ALA A 32 20.66 -12.93 -7.07
C ALA A 32 19.21 -12.92 -7.60
N PRO A 33 18.85 -11.97 -8.49
CA PRO A 33 17.51 -11.90 -9.07
C PRO A 33 17.10 -13.21 -9.72
N MET A 34 15.80 -13.52 -9.63
CA MET A 34 15.22 -14.74 -10.21
C MET A 34 14.29 -14.38 -11.37
N SER A 35 14.28 -15.24 -12.39
CA SER A 35 13.57 -15.07 -13.64
C SER A 35 12.35 -15.99 -13.75
N ALA A 36 11.55 -15.81 -14.82
CA ALA A 36 10.51 -16.76 -15.17
C ALA A 36 11.05 -18.18 -15.45
N THR A 37 12.31 -18.30 -15.91
CA THR A 37 12.94 -19.61 -16.11
C THR A 37 13.18 -20.31 -14.78
N ASP A 38 13.58 -19.57 -13.75
CA ASP A 38 13.76 -20.10 -12.39
C ASP A 38 12.43 -20.56 -11.79
N ARG A 39 11.33 -19.83 -12.07
CA ARG A 39 9.98 -20.24 -11.70
C ARG A 39 9.64 -21.61 -12.29
N GLU A 40 9.81 -21.80 -13.60
CA GLU A 40 9.52 -23.08 -14.26
C GLU A 40 10.41 -24.20 -13.70
N ALA A 41 11.69 -23.92 -13.47
CA ALA A 41 12.61 -24.89 -12.86
C ALA A 41 12.19 -25.29 -11.43
N MET A 42 11.72 -24.33 -10.63
CA MET A 42 11.21 -24.57 -9.28
C MET A 42 9.97 -25.47 -9.29
N LEU A 43 9.04 -25.23 -10.23
CA LEU A 43 7.80 -26.01 -10.38
C LEU A 43 8.06 -27.42 -10.93
N ALA A 44 9.04 -27.57 -11.83
CA ALA A 44 9.44 -28.88 -12.35
C ALA A 44 10.29 -29.70 -11.35
N SER A 45 10.80 -29.08 -10.29
CA SER A 45 11.65 -29.76 -9.31
C SER A 45 10.85 -30.69 -8.41
N LYS A 46 11.50 -31.76 -7.89
CA LYS A 46 10.91 -32.70 -6.91
C LYS A 46 10.41 -32.03 -5.61
N GLY A 47 10.75 -30.76 -5.38
CA GLY A 47 10.33 -29.97 -4.22
C GLY A 47 9.06 -29.14 -4.43
N SER A 48 8.34 -29.30 -5.54
CA SER A 48 7.11 -28.54 -5.83
C SER A 48 6.02 -28.71 -4.77
N GLY A 49 5.95 -29.88 -4.14
CA GLY A 49 5.03 -30.16 -3.03
C GLY A 49 5.23 -29.29 -1.79
N ALA A 50 6.35 -28.56 -1.66
CA ALA A 50 6.57 -27.63 -0.55
C ALA A 50 5.54 -26.49 -0.50
N LEU A 51 5.00 -26.08 -1.66
CA LEU A 51 3.88 -25.12 -1.76
C LEU A 51 2.62 -25.62 -1.05
N LEU A 52 2.40 -26.92 -1.06
CA LEU A 52 1.21 -27.56 -0.48
C LEU A 52 1.51 -28.19 0.89
N SER A 53 2.67 -27.87 1.49
CA SER A 53 2.98 -28.35 2.83
C SER A 53 1.98 -27.79 3.86
N SER A 54 1.66 -28.61 4.86
CA SER A 54 0.73 -28.24 5.94
C SER A 54 1.26 -27.06 6.77
N GLU A 55 2.57 -27.00 6.99
CA GLU A 55 3.24 -25.90 7.70
C GLU A 55 3.09 -24.57 6.96
N PHE A 56 3.35 -24.57 5.65
CA PHE A 56 3.21 -23.36 4.84
C PHE A 56 1.75 -22.92 4.69
N SER A 57 0.82 -23.87 4.55
CA SER A 57 -0.62 -23.59 4.54
C SER A 57 -1.07 -22.96 5.87
N THR A 58 -0.60 -23.51 7.00
CA THR A 58 -0.87 -22.96 8.34
C THR A 58 -0.33 -21.53 8.48
N LEU A 59 0.87 -21.27 7.98
CA LEU A 59 1.46 -19.94 7.97
C LEU A 59 0.61 -18.95 7.18
N ARG A 60 0.20 -19.30 5.95
CA ARG A 60 -0.65 -18.46 5.09
C ARG A 60 -2.00 -18.17 5.77
N THR A 61 -2.65 -19.19 6.35
CA THR A 61 -3.91 -19.01 7.09
C THR A 61 -3.73 -18.08 8.28
N ARG A 62 -2.69 -18.25 9.09
CA ARG A 62 -2.40 -17.36 10.23
C ARG A 62 -2.13 -15.92 9.80
N ALA A 63 -1.42 -15.73 8.69
CA ALA A 63 -1.16 -14.40 8.13
C ALA A 63 -2.48 -13.73 7.69
N ALA A 64 -3.37 -14.47 7.00
CA ALA A 64 -4.68 -13.95 6.60
C ALA A 64 -5.61 -13.70 7.80
N GLN A 65 -5.50 -14.49 8.86
CA GLN A 65 -6.23 -14.31 10.12
C GLN A 65 -5.93 -13.00 10.84
N ARG A 66 -4.81 -12.33 10.50
CA ARG A 66 -4.53 -10.97 10.99
C ARG A 66 -5.49 -9.93 10.40
N LEU A 67 -6.12 -10.22 9.26
CA LEU A 67 -7.08 -9.33 8.60
C LEU A 67 -8.53 -9.76 8.85
N VAL A 68 -8.86 -11.04 8.66
CA VAL A 68 -10.22 -11.59 8.81
C VAL A 68 -10.20 -12.91 9.57
N ALA A 69 -11.15 -13.15 10.47
CA ALA A 69 -11.13 -14.31 11.37
C ALA A 69 -11.16 -15.68 10.65
N GLU A 70 -11.97 -15.78 9.59
CA GLU A 70 -12.16 -17.00 8.79
C GLU A 70 -11.77 -16.72 7.33
N PRO A 71 -10.47 -16.69 7.00
CA PRO A 71 -10.02 -16.40 5.65
C PRO A 71 -10.27 -17.60 4.73
N HIS A 72 -10.71 -17.33 3.51
CA HIS A 72 -10.71 -18.30 2.43
C HIS A 72 -9.50 -18.05 1.53
N LEU A 73 -8.51 -18.94 1.57
CA LEU A 73 -7.32 -18.85 0.74
C LEU A 73 -7.26 -20.02 -0.24
N PRO A 74 -7.02 -19.77 -1.52
CA PRO A 74 -6.72 -20.83 -2.46
C PRO A 74 -5.33 -21.41 -2.18
N ASP A 75 -5.10 -22.63 -2.64
CA ASP A 75 -3.77 -23.23 -2.66
C ASP A 75 -2.81 -22.33 -3.45
N PRO A 76 -1.55 -22.18 -3.00
CA PRO A 76 -0.59 -21.33 -3.68
C PRO A 76 -0.26 -21.90 -5.07
N ASN A 77 -0.37 -21.04 -6.07
CA ASN A 77 -0.26 -21.40 -7.48
C ASN A 77 0.95 -20.72 -8.15
N VAL A 78 1.08 -20.91 -9.47
CA VAL A 78 2.15 -20.30 -10.27
C VAL A 78 2.12 -18.76 -10.24
N ASP A 79 0.94 -18.16 -10.12
CA ASP A 79 0.77 -16.69 -10.05
C ASP A 79 1.34 -16.16 -8.73
N GLU A 80 1.06 -16.83 -7.61
CA GLU A 80 1.59 -16.45 -6.30
C GLU A 80 3.10 -16.65 -6.20
N LEU A 81 3.64 -17.72 -6.80
CA LEU A 81 5.09 -17.88 -6.93
C LEU A 81 5.70 -16.75 -7.77
N SER A 82 5.03 -16.34 -8.86
CA SER A 82 5.48 -15.21 -9.69
C SER A 82 5.48 -13.91 -8.90
N LEU A 83 4.47 -13.67 -8.06
CA LEU A 83 4.43 -12.53 -7.15
C LEU A 83 5.66 -12.54 -6.22
N TRP A 84 5.92 -13.65 -5.53
CA TRP A 84 7.05 -13.70 -4.60
C TRP A 84 8.40 -13.48 -5.28
N LEU A 85 8.60 -14.04 -6.48
CA LEU A 85 9.80 -13.81 -7.28
C LEU A 85 9.88 -12.35 -7.75
N GLY A 86 8.75 -11.74 -8.13
CA GLY A 86 8.68 -10.32 -8.46
C GLY A 86 9.05 -9.42 -7.28
N LEU A 87 8.50 -9.67 -6.09
CA LEU A 87 8.84 -8.94 -4.86
C LEU A 87 10.32 -9.11 -4.49
N HIS A 88 10.86 -10.33 -4.63
CA HIS A 88 12.29 -10.58 -4.45
C HIS A 88 13.12 -9.77 -5.45
N GLY A 89 12.72 -9.74 -6.72
CA GLY A 89 13.36 -8.96 -7.78
C GLY A 89 13.37 -7.46 -7.47
N VAL A 90 12.28 -6.91 -6.91
CA VAL A 90 12.22 -5.50 -6.46
C VAL A 90 13.27 -5.23 -5.37
N LEU A 91 13.38 -6.09 -4.35
CA LEU A 91 14.41 -5.92 -3.31
C LEU A 91 15.82 -6.11 -3.86
N ALA A 92 16.00 -7.07 -4.77
CA ALA A 92 17.29 -7.35 -5.40
C ALA A 92 17.77 -6.17 -6.25
N LEU A 93 16.85 -5.41 -6.86
CA LEU A 93 17.13 -4.18 -7.59
C LEU A 93 17.47 -2.99 -6.70
N ASP A 94 17.17 -3.05 -5.40
CA ASP A 94 17.55 -2.03 -4.41
C ASP A 94 18.79 -2.41 -3.58
N HIS A 95 19.32 -3.62 -3.78
CA HIS A 95 20.40 -4.16 -2.97
C HIS A 95 21.69 -3.31 -3.09
N PRO A 96 22.37 -3.00 -1.97
CA PRO A 96 23.57 -2.15 -1.98
C PRO A 96 24.71 -2.71 -2.85
N ASP A 97 24.86 -4.03 -2.94
CA ASP A 97 25.93 -4.65 -3.73
C ASP A 97 25.78 -4.48 -5.25
N ILE A 98 24.64 -4.01 -5.76
CA ILE A 98 24.48 -3.75 -7.19
C ILE A 98 25.54 -2.76 -7.70
N SER A 99 25.94 -1.78 -6.90
CA SER A 99 27.00 -0.83 -7.32
C SER A 99 28.39 -1.45 -7.32
N ARG A 100 28.59 -2.58 -6.64
CA ARG A 100 29.88 -3.30 -6.57
C ARG A 100 30.03 -4.30 -7.71
N VAL A 101 28.92 -4.83 -8.22
CA VAL A 101 28.94 -5.72 -9.38
C VAL A 101 29.07 -4.85 -10.63
N TRP A 102 30.20 -4.97 -11.33
CA TRP A 102 30.46 -4.33 -12.63
C TRP A 102 29.60 -4.94 -13.76
N THR A 103 28.33 -5.21 -13.49
CA THR A 103 27.38 -5.66 -14.51
C THR A 103 26.89 -4.48 -15.33
N ARG A 104 26.93 -4.62 -16.65
CA ARG A 104 26.48 -3.61 -17.61
C ARG A 104 25.03 -3.19 -17.30
N SER A 105 24.69 -1.92 -17.45
CA SER A 105 23.33 -1.38 -17.22
C SER A 105 22.22 -2.19 -17.90
N LYS A 106 22.52 -2.78 -19.08
CA LYS A 106 21.62 -3.68 -19.82
C LYS A 106 21.18 -4.91 -19.02
N THR A 107 22.04 -5.46 -18.16
CA THR A 107 21.69 -6.61 -17.31
C THR A 107 20.63 -6.23 -16.29
N TRP A 108 20.78 -5.08 -15.63
CA TRP A 108 19.81 -4.61 -14.63
C TRP A 108 18.49 -4.14 -15.27
N GLN A 109 18.53 -3.56 -16.47
CA GLN A 109 17.32 -3.29 -17.26
C GLN A 109 16.56 -4.58 -17.61
N ARG A 110 17.29 -5.67 -17.91
CA ARG A 110 16.68 -6.99 -18.11
C ARG A 110 16.02 -7.51 -16.83
N VAL A 111 16.69 -7.38 -15.68
CA VAL A 111 16.11 -7.75 -14.37
C VAL A 111 14.85 -6.94 -14.06
N GLU A 112 14.84 -5.63 -14.32
CA GLU A 112 13.64 -4.78 -14.18
C GLU A 112 12.50 -5.28 -15.09
N THR A 113 12.83 -5.64 -16.34
CA THR A 113 11.86 -6.18 -17.31
C THR A 113 11.26 -7.50 -16.84
N GLU A 114 12.09 -8.44 -16.39
CA GLU A 114 11.67 -9.75 -15.93
C GLU A 114 10.84 -9.61 -14.63
N THR A 115 11.26 -8.74 -13.71
CA THR A 115 10.49 -8.41 -12.49
C THR A 115 9.10 -7.87 -12.84
N ARG A 116 9.01 -6.91 -13.79
CA ARG A 116 7.71 -6.37 -14.24
C ARG A 116 6.83 -7.45 -14.86
N ALA A 117 7.40 -8.35 -15.66
CA ALA A 117 6.65 -9.44 -16.27
C ALA A 117 6.09 -10.42 -15.22
N LEU A 118 6.88 -10.75 -14.19
CA LEU A 118 6.44 -11.57 -13.06
C LEU A 118 5.29 -10.91 -12.27
N LEU A 119 5.39 -9.61 -12.00
CA LEU A 119 4.32 -8.85 -11.35
C LEU A 119 3.05 -8.79 -12.21
N ALA A 120 3.18 -8.49 -13.51
CA ALA A 120 2.04 -8.45 -14.42
C ALA A 120 1.29 -9.79 -14.48
N PHE A 121 2.02 -10.89 -14.45
CA PHE A 121 1.47 -12.25 -14.44
C PHE A 121 0.66 -12.56 -13.17
N ALA A 122 1.05 -11.98 -12.04
CA ALA A 122 0.48 -12.29 -10.73
C ALA A 122 -0.85 -11.56 -10.40
N ARG A 123 -1.40 -10.78 -11.34
CA ARG A 123 -2.64 -10.01 -11.13
C ARG A 123 -3.81 -10.94 -10.77
N PRO A 124 -4.54 -10.65 -9.68
CA PRO A 124 -5.65 -11.50 -9.23
C PRO A 124 -6.83 -11.39 -10.20
N ARG A 125 -7.50 -12.52 -10.40
CA ARG A 125 -8.74 -12.64 -11.19
C ARG A 125 -9.97 -12.79 -10.32
N ALA A 126 -9.78 -13.19 -9.05
CA ALA A 126 -10.82 -13.41 -8.08
C ALA A 126 -10.47 -12.81 -6.71
N MET A 127 -11.47 -12.75 -5.82
CA MET A 127 -11.36 -12.10 -4.52
C MET A 127 -10.45 -12.86 -3.54
N ASP A 128 -10.53 -14.18 -3.54
CA ASP A 128 -9.69 -15.08 -2.74
C ASP A 128 -8.21 -15.01 -3.17
N GLU A 129 -7.94 -14.93 -4.48
CA GLU A 129 -6.61 -14.63 -5.02
C GLU A 129 -6.10 -13.26 -4.57
N ALA A 130 -6.95 -12.23 -4.60
CA ALA A 130 -6.58 -10.89 -4.16
C ALA A 130 -6.24 -10.84 -2.66
N LEU A 131 -6.91 -11.63 -1.81
CA LEU A 131 -6.50 -11.82 -0.41
C LEU A 131 -5.12 -12.48 -0.33
N ALA A 132 -4.88 -13.54 -1.09
CA ALA A 132 -3.57 -14.20 -1.11
C ALA A 132 -2.45 -13.23 -1.55
N ARG A 133 -2.72 -12.33 -2.51
CA ARG A 133 -1.74 -11.33 -2.98
C ARG A 133 -1.48 -10.28 -1.91
N HIS A 134 -2.52 -9.89 -1.17
CA HIS A 134 -2.40 -9.01 -0.03
C HIS A 134 -1.48 -9.55 1.05
N LEU A 135 -1.45 -10.87 1.31
CA LEU A 135 -0.55 -11.43 2.33
C LEU A 135 0.91 -11.08 2.05
N ALA A 136 1.35 -11.25 0.80
CA ALA A 136 2.71 -10.96 0.39
C ALA A 136 2.97 -9.46 0.23
N VAL A 137 2.08 -8.73 -0.47
CA VAL A 137 2.27 -7.30 -0.74
C VAL A 137 2.12 -6.46 0.53
N GLY A 138 1.16 -6.78 1.40
CA GLY A 138 1.00 -6.13 2.71
C GLY A 138 2.22 -6.35 3.60
N ALA A 139 2.73 -7.59 3.69
CA ALA A 139 3.96 -7.88 4.42
C ALA A 139 5.19 -7.17 3.82
N PHE A 140 5.24 -7.04 2.49
CA PHE A 140 6.29 -6.32 1.78
C PHE A 140 6.34 -4.83 2.13
N LEU A 141 5.19 -4.16 2.27
CA LEU A 141 5.15 -2.75 2.70
C LEU A 141 5.62 -2.58 4.16
N GLU A 142 5.43 -3.59 5.00
CA GLU A 142 5.86 -3.59 6.39
C GLU A 142 7.30 -4.09 6.60
N LEU A 143 8.01 -4.44 5.51
CA LEU A 143 9.35 -4.99 5.59
C LEU A 143 10.30 -3.97 6.22
N ARG A 144 11.02 -4.42 7.26
CA ARG A 144 12.02 -3.61 7.95
C ARG A 144 13.43 -4.04 7.54
N ARG A 145 14.27 -3.05 7.26
CA ARG A 145 15.70 -3.22 7.03
C ARG A 145 16.45 -2.82 8.30
N VAL A 146 17.46 -3.61 8.67
CA VAL A 146 18.38 -3.26 9.75
C VAL A 146 19.65 -2.69 9.15
N ASP A 147 19.91 -1.43 9.43
CA ASP A 147 21.14 -0.74 9.03
C ASP A 147 22.12 -0.74 10.21
N HIS A 148 23.39 -1.02 9.94
CA HIS A 148 24.44 -0.93 10.94
C HIS A 148 25.30 0.32 10.67
N ILE A 149 25.51 1.12 11.70
CA ILE A 149 26.30 2.35 11.66
C ILE A 149 27.53 2.11 12.53
N VAL A 150 28.71 2.27 11.93
CA VAL A 150 29.99 2.11 12.60
C VAL A 150 30.64 3.48 12.67
N ALA A 151 30.90 3.96 13.89
CA ALA A 151 31.69 5.17 14.09
C ALA A 151 33.15 4.90 13.68
N THR A 152 33.73 5.81 12.91
CA THR A 152 35.14 5.79 12.51
C THR A 152 35.77 7.15 12.78
N PRO A 153 37.12 7.25 12.88
CA PRO A 153 37.79 8.53 13.04
C PRO A 153 37.44 9.57 11.96
N ASP A 154 37.11 9.10 10.74
CA ASP A 154 36.77 9.93 9.58
C ASP A 154 35.25 10.21 9.44
N GLY A 155 34.42 9.80 10.41
CA GLY A 155 32.97 9.97 10.39
C GLY A 155 32.18 8.65 10.56
N GLU A 156 30.92 8.63 10.12
CA GLU A 156 30.06 7.44 10.23
C GLU A 156 30.04 6.59 8.94
N LEU A 157 30.25 5.28 9.06
CA LEU A 157 30.06 4.32 7.97
C LEU A 157 28.75 3.56 8.15
N ARG A 158 27.85 3.66 7.17
CA ARG A 158 26.54 2.98 7.19
C ARG A 158 26.51 1.76 6.25
N TYR A 159 26.18 0.60 6.83
CA TYR A 159 25.96 -0.67 6.14
C TYR A 159 24.45 -0.94 6.06
N ARG A 160 23.86 -0.75 4.88
CA ARG A 160 22.41 -0.83 4.68
C ARG A 160 21.95 -2.28 4.54
N GLY A 161 21.26 -2.84 5.52
CA GLY A 161 20.82 -4.25 5.47
C GLY A 161 21.98 -5.26 5.46
N GLN A 162 23.21 -4.85 5.78
CA GLN A 162 24.41 -5.67 5.68
C GLN A 162 25.16 -5.69 7.00
N ALA A 163 25.59 -6.86 7.44
CA ALA A 163 26.49 -6.96 8.59
C ALA A 163 27.84 -6.29 8.27
N PRO A 164 28.39 -5.47 9.19
CA PRO A 164 29.69 -4.85 8.98
C PRO A 164 30.81 -5.92 8.91
N PRO A 165 31.78 -5.78 7.99
CA PRO A 165 32.82 -6.78 7.80
C PRO A 165 33.74 -6.86 9.02
N ARG A 166 33.87 -8.06 9.59
CA ARG A 166 34.65 -8.30 10.83
C ARG A 166 36.08 -7.78 10.80
N ARG A 167 36.72 -7.77 9.62
CA ARG A 167 38.11 -7.33 9.43
C ARG A 167 38.31 -5.82 9.60
N ARG A 168 37.25 -5.00 9.55
CA ARG A 168 37.38 -3.55 9.75
C ARG A 168 37.51 -3.19 11.23
N PHE A 169 36.91 -3.96 12.13
CA PHE A 169 37.06 -3.75 13.58
C PHE A 169 38.51 -3.92 14.06
N SER A 170 39.27 -4.83 13.45
CA SER A 170 40.70 -5.01 13.79
C SER A 170 41.64 -3.92 13.28
N LEU A 171 41.24 -3.16 12.25
CA LEU A 171 42.08 -2.14 11.62
C LEU A 171 41.88 -0.73 12.20
N PHE A 172 40.67 -0.42 12.66
CA PHE A 172 40.31 0.92 13.13
C PHE A 172 40.18 1.03 14.65
N GLY A 173 40.47 -0.04 15.40
CA GLY A 173 40.39 -0.05 16.86
C GLY A 173 38.97 0.10 17.42
N ALA A 174 37.94 0.08 16.58
CA ALA A 174 36.55 0.12 16.98
C ALA A 174 36.18 -1.21 17.66
N ASP A 175 35.76 -1.13 18.92
CA ASP A 175 35.23 -2.29 19.64
C ASP A 175 33.86 -2.65 19.01
N PRO A 176 33.40 -3.91 18.99
CA PRO A 176 32.05 -4.26 18.51
C PRO A 176 30.92 -3.50 19.23
N VAL A 177 31.24 -2.84 20.36
CA VAL A 177 30.39 -1.95 21.15
C VAL A 177 30.04 -0.64 20.41
N ASP A 178 30.82 -0.22 19.41
CA ASP A 178 30.61 1.02 18.64
C ASP A 178 29.68 0.85 17.42
N VAL A 179 29.00 -0.29 17.30
CA VAL A 179 28.05 -0.57 16.21
C VAL A 179 26.63 -0.25 16.65
N ARG A 180 26.10 0.87 16.15
CA ARG A 180 24.69 1.21 16.31
C ARG A 180 23.85 0.50 15.25
N SER A 181 22.73 -0.09 15.65
CA SER A 181 21.78 -0.71 14.72
C SER A 181 20.48 0.08 14.66
N GLU A 182 20.01 0.38 13.45
CA GLU A 182 18.76 1.10 13.21
C GLU A 182 17.80 0.22 12.41
N SER A 183 16.57 0.04 12.90
CA SER A 183 15.52 -0.65 12.17
C SER A 183 14.61 0.36 11.48
N VAL A 184 14.63 0.38 10.15
CA VAL A 184 13.85 1.30 9.33
C VAL A 184 12.85 0.51 8.48
N ARG A 185 11.67 1.07 8.22
CA ARG A 185 10.78 0.52 7.19
C ARG A 185 11.41 0.73 5.83
N TRP A 186 11.59 -0.34 5.07
CA TRP A 186 12.29 -0.30 3.79
C TRP A 186 11.60 0.64 2.82
N ILE A 187 10.27 0.53 2.69
CA ILE A 187 9.45 1.29 1.73
C ILE A 187 9.48 2.81 1.95
N GLU A 188 9.75 3.25 3.18
CA GLU A 188 9.79 4.68 3.55
C GLU A 188 11.15 5.31 3.18
N ARG A 189 12.13 4.53 2.70
CA ARG A 189 13.46 5.04 2.36
C ARG A 189 13.54 5.44 0.88
N PRO A 190 14.46 6.37 0.52
CA PRO A 190 14.77 6.63 -0.88
C PRO A 190 15.28 5.38 -1.58
N HIS A 191 14.64 5.03 -2.70
CA HIS A 191 14.98 3.87 -3.53
C HIS A 191 15.60 4.29 -4.86
N ARG A 192 16.28 3.33 -5.52
CA ARG A 192 16.77 3.51 -6.90
C ARG A 192 15.60 3.70 -7.89
N ALA A 193 15.84 4.40 -8.99
CA ALA A 193 14.81 4.72 -9.98
C ALA A 193 14.05 3.48 -10.50
N ALA A 194 14.74 2.37 -10.76
CA ALA A 194 14.11 1.11 -11.18
C ALA A 194 13.06 0.60 -10.17
N VAL A 195 13.38 0.68 -8.88
CA VAL A 195 12.47 0.27 -7.79
C VAL A 195 11.27 1.22 -7.74
N GLN A 196 11.51 2.54 -7.79
CA GLN A 196 10.43 3.53 -7.80
C GLN A 196 9.44 3.31 -8.95
N ARG A 197 9.92 2.89 -10.13
CA ARG A 197 9.06 2.53 -11.28
C ARG A 197 8.29 1.22 -11.09
N LEU A 198 8.78 0.29 -10.28
CA LEU A 198 8.15 -1.01 -10.02
C LEU A 198 7.20 -0.99 -8.82
N LEU A 199 7.32 -0.04 -7.88
CA LEU A 199 6.41 0.05 -6.73
C LEU A 199 4.93 0.20 -7.15
N PRO A 200 4.56 1.01 -8.17
CA PRO A 200 3.19 1.01 -8.68
C PRO A 200 2.75 -0.36 -9.21
N ASP A 201 3.66 -1.10 -9.88
CA ASP A 201 3.38 -2.43 -10.42
C ASP A 201 3.09 -3.44 -9.28
N VAL A 202 3.84 -3.37 -8.19
CA VAL A 202 3.59 -4.17 -6.98
C VAL A 202 2.19 -3.91 -6.42
N MET A 203 1.80 -2.64 -6.34
CA MET A 203 0.49 -2.27 -5.80
C MET A 203 -0.66 -2.64 -6.75
N TRP A 204 -0.43 -2.66 -8.06
CA TRP A 204 -1.42 -3.15 -9.02
C TRP A 204 -1.74 -4.64 -8.87
N VAL A 205 -0.83 -5.43 -8.29
CA VAL A 205 -1.04 -6.86 -8.05
C VAL A 205 -1.87 -7.11 -6.78
N SER A 206 -2.06 -6.10 -5.92
CA SER A 206 -2.88 -6.23 -4.71
C SER A 206 -3.84 -5.06 -4.54
N PRO A 207 -5.02 -5.10 -5.21
CA PRO A 207 -6.08 -4.11 -5.02
C PRO A 207 -6.52 -3.98 -3.56
N LEU A 208 -6.51 -5.07 -2.81
CA LEU A 208 -6.84 -5.06 -1.37
C LEU A 208 -5.77 -4.33 -0.55
N THR A 209 -4.46 -4.50 -0.85
CA THR A 209 -3.44 -3.69 -0.17
C THR A 209 -3.59 -2.21 -0.51
N ALA A 210 -3.87 -1.87 -1.77
CA ALA A 210 -4.13 -0.48 -2.16
C ALA A 210 -5.37 0.11 -1.46
N LEU A 211 -6.41 -0.70 -1.21
CA LEU A 211 -7.57 -0.30 -0.43
C LEU A 211 -7.24 -0.12 1.07
N LEU A 212 -6.45 -1.02 1.65
CA LEU A 212 -6.06 -0.96 3.07
C LEU A 212 -5.04 0.13 3.37
N ALA A 213 -4.19 0.46 2.39
CA ALA A 213 -3.18 1.50 2.47
C ALA A 213 -3.27 2.49 1.28
N PRO A 214 -4.34 3.31 1.18
CA PRO A 214 -4.56 4.21 0.04
C PRO A 214 -3.45 5.23 -0.19
N GLY A 215 -2.65 5.54 0.84
CA GLY A 215 -1.46 6.37 0.70
C GLY A 215 -0.40 5.78 -0.24
N TRP A 216 -0.39 4.46 -0.42
CA TRP A 216 0.52 3.75 -1.32
C TRP A 216 -0.17 3.32 -2.64
N ALA A 217 -1.44 3.67 -2.84
CA ALA A 217 -2.16 3.27 -4.04
C ALA A 217 -1.49 3.83 -5.31
N PRO A 218 -1.40 3.04 -6.40
CA PRO A 218 -0.71 3.44 -7.61
C PRO A 218 -1.48 4.57 -8.33
N PRO A 219 -0.82 5.35 -9.21
CA PRO A 219 -1.50 6.39 -9.98
C PRO A 219 -2.64 5.79 -10.81
N GLY A 220 -3.82 6.43 -10.78
CA GLY A 220 -5.01 5.93 -11.48
C GLY A 220 -5.77 4.81 -10.74
N TRP A 221 -5.37 4.45 -9.53
CA TRP A 221 -6.11 3.51 -8.69
C TRP A 221 -7.52 4.02 -8.37
N SER A 222 -8.45 3.08 -8.25
CA SER A 222 -9.82 3.31 -7.82
C SER A 222 -10.21 2.33 -6.70
N PRO A 223 -10.94 2.77 -5.66
CA PRO A 223 -11.49 1.86 -4.67
C PRO A 223 -12.48 0.85 -5.27
N LEU A 224 -13.06 1.15 -6.43
CA LEU A 224 -13.97 0.25 -7.13
C LEU A 224 -13.29 -1.06 -7.57
N MET A 225 -11.97 -1.06 -7.72
CA MET A 225 -11.19 -2.28 -8.00
C MET A 225 -11.24 -3.34 -6.90
N ALA A 226 -11.61 -2.92 -5.68
CA ALA A 226 -11.72 -3.79 -4.52
C ALA A 226 -13.13 -3.71 -3.89
N ALA A 227 -14.13 -3.21 -4.61
CA ALA A 227 -15.48 -3.05 -4.09
C ALA A 227 -16.13 -4.38 -3.66
N THR A 228 -15.79 -5.48 -4.31
CA THR A 228 -16.24 -6.83 -3.94
C THR A 228 -15.85 -7.20 -2.50
N PHE A 229 -14.68 -6.74 -2.01
CA PHE A 229 -14.31 -6.90 -0.60
C PHE A 229 -15.22 -6.09 0.32
N LEU A 230 -15.58 -4.86 -0.05
CA LEU A 230 -16.47 -4.01 0.74
C LEU A 230 -17.91 -4.52 0.78
N ARG A 231 -18.32 -5.37 -0.17
CA ARG A 231 -19.60 -6.07 -0.15
C ARG A 231 -19.62 -7.24 0.84
N SER A 232 -18.46 -7.73 1.24
CA SER A 232 -18.33 -8.81 2.20
C SER A 232 -18.12 -8.27 3.62
N ARG A 233 -19.07 -8.53 4.52
CA ARG A 233 -19.09 -7.95 5.88
C ARG A 233 -17.76 -8.11 6.66
N PRO A 234 -17.10 -9.29 6.69
CA PRO A 234 -15.82 -9.43 7.39
C PRO A 234 -14.72 -8.51 6.86
N TYR A 235 -14.62 -8.37 5.54
CA TYR A 235 -13.59 -7.54 4.91
C TYR A 235 -13.92 -6.06 4.99
N ALA A 236 -15.19 -5.67 4.81
CA ALA A 236 -15.63 -4.30 5.01
C ALA A 236 -15.27 -3.81 6.43
N ARG A 237 -15.54 -4.64 7.45
CA ARG A 237 -15.12 -4.36 8.84
C ARG A 237 -13.62 -4.21 8.97
N ALA A 238 -12.85 -5.16 8.43
CA ALA A 238 -11.40 -5.11 8.49
C ALA A 238 -10.85 -3.82 7.86
N VAL A 239 -11.35 -3.44 6.68
CA VAL A 239 -10.97 -2.20 5.99
C VAL A 239 -11.31 -0.96 6.83
N CYS A 240 -12.56 -0.86 7.32
CA CYS A 240 -12.99 0.29 8.11
C CYS A 240 -12.18 0.43 9.41
N HIS A 241 -11.91 -0.67 10.11
CA HIS A 241 -11.08 -0.66 11.31
C HIS A 241 -9.63 -0.31 11.02
N THR A 242 -9.04 -0.80 9.92
CA THR A 242 -7.70 -0.39 9.49
C THR A 242 -7.64 1.10 9.25
N TRP A 243 -8.58 1.65 8.48
CA TRP A 243 -8.65 3.09 8.23
C TRP A 243 -8.88 3.91 9.51
N ALA A 244 -9.71 3.39 10.42
CA ALA A 244 -9.94 4.05 11.70
C ALA A 244 -8.72 4.06 12.60
N ARG A 245 -7.80 3.10 12.50
CA ARG A 245 -6.56 3.11 13.31
C ARG A 245 -5.57 4.18 12.87
N GLU A 246 -5.70 4.71 11.67
CA GLU A 246 -4.81 5.72 11.14
C GLU A 246 -5.05 7.09 11.79
N ARG A 247 -3.97 7.75 12.21
CA ARG A 247 -4.04 9.12 12.75
C ARG A 247 -4.56 10.11 11.71
N GLU A 248 -4.20 9.89 10.45
CA GLU A 248 -4.59 10.73 9.31
C GLU A 248 -5.84 10.19 8.58
N TRP A 249 -6.78 9.57 9.30
CA TRP A 249 -7.98 8.94 8.71
C TRP A 249 -8.78 9.87 7.78
N VAL A 250 -8.81 11.18 8.04
CA VAL A 250 -9.51 12.14 7.15
C VAL A 250 -8.80 12.28 5.81
N ARG A 251 -7.45 12.33 5.81
CA ARG A 251 -6.66 12.36 4.58
C ARG A 251 -6.83 11.05 3.83
N LEU A 252 -6.82 9.91 4.53
CA LEU A 252 -7.06 8.60 3.94
C LEU A 252 -8.45 8.54 3.29
N GLY A 253 -9.49 8.91 4.03
CA GLY A 253 -10.86 8.99 3.52
C GLY A 253 -10.97 9.91 2.31
N GLY A 254 -10.26 11.05 2.33
CA GLY A 254 -10.13 11.95 1.18
C GLY A 254 -9.49 11.29 -0.04
N ILE A 255 -8.41 10.52 0.12
CA ILE A 255 -7.78 9.79 -0.99
C ILE A 255 -8.77 8.80 -1.62
N VAL A 256 -9.52 8.05 -0.80
CA VAL A 256 -10.49 7.06 -1.28
C VAL A 256 -11.67 7.76 -1.97
N ALA A 257 -12.27 8.76 -1.33
CA ALA A 257 -13.40 9.51 -1.87
C ALA A 257 -13.03 10.28 -3.15
N GLY A 258 -11.89 10.96 -3.17
CA GLY A 258 -11.41 11.67 -4.35
C GLY A 258 -11.08 10.74 -5.51
N SER A 259 -10.53 9.56 -5.23
CA SER A 259 -10.27 8.55 -6.27
C SER A 259 -11.56 7.94 -6.81
N LEU A 260 -12.59 7.77 -5.97
CA LEU A 260 -13.93 7.40 -6.42
C LEU A 260 -14.51 8.45 -7.38
N LEU A 261 -14.52 9.73 -7.00
CA LEU A 261 -15.03 10.82 -7.84
C LEU A 261 -14.30 10.92 -9.18
N ARG A 262 -12.97 10.75 -9.19
CA ARG A 262 -12.19 10.71 -10.43
C ARG A 262 -12.60 9.55 -11.32
N THR A 263 -12.82 8.37 -10.75
CA THR A 263 -13.23 7.18 -11.52
C THR A 263 -14.62 7.36 -12.12
N LEU A 264 -15.50 8.06 -11.42
CA LEU A 264 -16.86 8.37 -11.88
C LEU A 264 -16.93 9.64 -12.76
N GLU A 265 -15.79 10.29 -13.01
CA GLU A 265 -15.67 11.54 -13.78
C GLU A 265 -16.45 12.72 -13.19
N LEU A 266 -16.79 12.69 -11.89
CA LEU A 266 -17.67 13.67 -11.24
C LEU A 266 -16.95 14.90 -10.69
N VAL A 267 -15.62 14.95 -10.76
CA VAL A 267 -14.83 16.03 -10.11
C VAL A 267 -15.24 17.41 -10.63
N ALA A 268 -15.38 17.57 -11.95
CA ALA A 268 -15.75 18.85 -12.55
C ALA A 268 -17.20 19.25 -12.25
N GLU A 269 -18.10 18.27 -12.18
CA GLU A 269 -19.51 18.50 -11.85
C GLU A 269 -19.69 18.92 -10.39
N VAL A 270 -18.86 18.37 -9.48
CA VAL A 270 -18.94 18.70 -8.05
C VAL A 270 -18.27 20.02 -7.73
N PHE A 271 -17.13 20.33 -8.35
CA PHE A 271 -16.27 21.45 -7.92
C PHE A 271 -16.18 22.65 -8.88
N ALA A 272 -16.87 22.65 -10.02
CA ALA A 272 -17.01 23.73 -11.02
C ALA A 272 -15.71 24.29 -11.63
N ASP A 273 -14.70 24.62 -10.82
CA ASP A 273 -13.34 24.93 -11.21
C ASP A 273 -12.51 23.66 -11.31
N LYS A 274 -11.57 23.58 -12.27
CA LYS A 274 -10.58 22.51 -12.34
C LYS A 274 -9.84 22.48 -11.00
N PRO A 275 -10.12 21.53 -10.10
CA PRO A 275 -9.38 21.52 -8.86
C PRO A 275 -7.92 21.23 -9.23
N GLY A 276 -6.99 21.88 -8.53
CA GLY A 276 -5.57 21.52 -8.60
C GLY A 276 -5.38 20.01 -8.34
N PRO A 277 -4.18 19.45 -8.54
CA PRO A 277 -3.94 18.02 -8.39
C PRO A 277 -4.28 17.56 -6.96
N GLY A 278 -5.54 17.18 -6.72
CA GLY A 278 -5.99 16.62 -5.45
C GLY A 278 -5.34 15.28 -5.25
N VAL A 279 -4.99 14.96 -4.01
CA VAL A 279 -4.00 13.94 -3.64
C VAL A 279 -4.08 12.66 -4.49
N PRO A 280 -3.01 12.34 -5.25
CA PRO A 280 -2.63 10.98 -5.61
C PRO A 280 -1.54 10.50 -4.65
N GLY A 281 -1.75 9.34 -4.02
CA GLY A 281 -0.97 8.82 -2.88
C GLY A 281 0.55 8.73 -3.08
N VAL A 282 1.03 8.54 -4.30
CA VAL A 282 2.45 8.24 -4.54
C VAL A 282 3.39 9.45 -4.37
N VAL A 283 2.97 10.67 -4.79
CA VAL A 283 3.87 11.84 -4.77
C VAL A 283 3.92 12.51 -3.39
N ALA A 284 2.83 12.43 -2.62
CA ALA A 284 2.75 13.07 -1.32
C ALA A 284 3.40 12.24 -0.19
N ALA A 285 3.51 10.91 -0.33
CA ALA A 285 4.26 10.07 0.61
C ALA A 285 5.78 10.21 0.38
N MET A 286 6.24 10.21 -0.88
CA MET A 286 7.65 10.37 -1.21
C MET A 286 8.20 11.79 -0.97
N ARG A 287 7.34 12.84 -1.05
CA ARG A 287 7.73 14.22 -0.74
C ARG A 287 7.82 14.55 0.76
N ARG A 288 7.26 13.72 1.65
CA ARG A 288 7.31 13.98 3.11
C ARG A 288 8.73 13.95 3.67
N ASP A 289 9.64 13.15 3.09
CA ASP A 289 11.00 12.98 3.63
C ASP A 289 12.07 13.82 2.90
N ALA A 290 11.78 14.37 1.72
CA ALA A 290 12.75 15.23 1.02
C ALA A 290 12.86 16.63 1.64
N GLY A 291 11.91 17.03 2.50
CA GLY A 291 11.79 18.40 3.01
C GLY A 291 12.28 18.66 4.44
N GLU A 292 12.52 17.63 5.27
CA GLU A 292 12.74 17.82 6.73
C GLU A 292 14.10 17.30 7.25
N GLY A 293 15.09 17.06 6.38
CA GLY A 293 16.40 16.53 6.82
C GLY A 293 17.65 17.05 6.11
N SER A 294 17.57 18.10 5.28
CA SER A 294 18.73 18.65 4.57
C SER A 294 19.12 20.03 5.12
N SER A 295 19.57 20.05 6.37
CA SER A 295 20.51 21.06 6.85
C SER A 295 21.76 20.32 7.29
N ASP A 296 22.63 19.99 6.34
CA ASP A 296 24.03 19.67 6.64
C ASP A 296 24.90 20.32 5.57
N GLU A 297 25.49 21.45 5.96
CA GLU A 297 26.55 22.14 5.26
C GLU A 297 27.83 21.30 5.40
N GLY A 298 28.44 20.92 4.27
CA GLY A 298 29.86 20.51 4.27
C GLY A 298 30.18 19.26 3.46
N ALA A 299 30.30 19.41 2.15
CA ALA A 299 31.21 18.58 1.35
C ALA A 299 32.08 19.51 0.50
N PRO A 300 33.42 19.31 0.42
CA PRO A 300 34.25 20.10 -0.46
C PRO A 300 34.01 19.68 -1.91
N GLU A 301 33.75 20.67 -2.73
CA GLU A 301 33.68 20.58 -4.18
C GLU A 301 35.01 20.03 -4.74
N THR A 302 34.93 18.95 -5.50
CA THR A 302 35.84 18.74 -6.63
C THR A 302 34.96 18.45 -7.84
N GLY A 303 34.94 19.42 -8.75
CA GLY A 303 34.07 19.45 -9.89
C GLY A 303 34.44 18.41 -10.95
N GLU A 304 33.42 17.73 -11.45
CA GLU A 304 33.35 17.35 -12.85
C GLU A 304 32.05 17.92 -13.41
N ALA A 305 32.19 18.64 -14.52
CA ALA A 305 31.15 19.39 -15.17
C ALA A 305 29.96 18.49 -15.54
N GLY A 306 28.75 18.98 -15.25
CA GLY A 306 27.50 18.32 -15.59
C GLY A 306 27.33 18.16 -17.10
N GLU A 307 27.37 16.92 -17.56
CA GLU A 307 26.59 16.52 -18.72
C GLU A 307 25.12 16.52 -18.30
N ALA A 308 24.34 17.42 -18.91
CA ALA A 308 22.89 17.36 -18.88
C ALA A 308 22.45 16.02 -19.47
N GLY A 309 22.06 15.08 -18.61
CA GLY A 309 21.59 13.77 -19.02
C GLY A 309 20.40 13.90 -19.97
N GLU A 310 20.57 13.42 -21.19
CA GLU A 310 19.47 13.18 -22.13
C GLU A 310 18.37 12.34 -21.44
N PRO A 311 17.08 12.56 -21.76
CA PRO A 311 16.01 11.74 -21.19
C PRO A 311 16.27 10.27 -21.55
N GLU A 312 16.41 9.40 -20.52
CA GLU A 312 16.63 7.96 -20.69
C GLU A 312 15.65 7.39 -21.73
N GLU A 313 16.16 7.19 -22.94
CA GLU A 313 15.45 6.62 -24.08
C GLU A 313 15.12 5.17 -23.72
N GLY A 314 13.89 4.94 -23.22
CA GLY A 314 13.44 3.63 -22.77
C GLY A 314 12.92 3.56 -21.33
N ALA A 315 12.66 4.67 -20.65
CA ALA A 315 11.90 4.68 -19.40
C ALA A 315 10.51 4.04 -19.60
N ARG A 316 10.42 2.72 -19.35
CA ARG A 316 9.20 1.96 -19.58
C ARG A 316 8.15 2.35 -18.54
N LEU A 317 7.01 2.82 -19.04
CA LEU A 317 5.85 3.23 -18.25
C LEU A 317 5.38 2.10 -17.32
N ALA A 318 4.89 2.48 -16.14
CA ALA A 318 4.26 1.56 -15.19
C ALA A 318 3.14 0.75 -15.88
N LEU A 319 2.82 -0.41 -15.33
CA LEU A 319 1.72 -1.22 -15.84
C LEU A 319 0.43 -0.37 -15.91
N PRO A 320 -0.35 -0.48 -16.99
CA PRO A 320 -1.58 0.29 -17.12
C PRO A 320 -2.54 -0.10 -16.00
N ALA A 321 -3.28 0.90 -15.53
CA ALA A 321 -4.41 0.68 -14.64
C ALA A 321 -5.37 -0.33 -15.30
N PRO A 322 -5.80 -1.38 -14.58
CA PRO A 322 -6.81 -2.28 -15.12
C PRO A 322 -8.11 -1.51 -15.33
N LYS A 323 -8.85 -1.87 -16.38
CA LYS A 323 -10.20 -1.35 -16.59
C LYS A 323 -11.08 -1.83 -15.43
N VAL A 324 -11.77 -0.91 -14.78
CA VAL A 324 -12.64 -1.20 -13.65
C VAL A 324 -14.07 -1.31 -14.16
N GLU A 325 -14.61 -2.52 -14.15
CA GLU A 325 -16.05 -2.74 -14.30
C GLU A 325 -16.67 -2.64 -12.92
N PHE A 326 -17.74 -1.86 -12.80
CA PHE A 326 -18.43 -1.63 -11.54
C PHE A 326 -19.91 -1.43 -11.78
N ASP A 327 -20.71 -1.75 -10.76
CA ASP A 327 -22.13 -1.43 -10.70
C ASP A 327 -22.44 -0.42 -9.59
N ARG A 328 -23.72 -0.07 -9.43
CA ARG A 328 -24.18 0.85 -8.38
C ARG A 328 -23.96 0.31 -6.96
N HIS A 329 -23.98 -1.00 -6.77
CA HIS A 329 -23.76 -1.65 -5.48
C HIS A 329 -22.29 -1.54 -5.07
N ASP A 330 -21.37 -1.56 -6.05
CA ASP A 330 -19.95 -1.32 -5.82
C ASP A 330 -19.69 0.12 -5.35
N VAL A 331 -20.31 1.10 -5.99
CA VAL A 331 -20.26 2.51 -5.53
C VAL A 331 -20.87 2.62 -4.13
N GLY A 332 -22.04 2.01 -3.91
CA GLY A 332 -22.70 1.98 -2.60
C GLY A 332 -21.83 1.35 -1.50
N ALA A 333 -21.10 0.29 -1.80
CA ALA A 333 -20.21 -0.37 -0.84
C ALA A 333 -19.03 0.53 -0.44
N VAL A 334 -18.44 1.26 -1.39
CA VAL A 334 -17.38 2.25 -1.09
C VAL A 334 -17.91 3.37 -0.21
N LEU A 335 -19.07 3.95 -0.55
CA LEU A 335 -19.69 5.01 0.26
C LEU A 335 -20.08 4.52 1.65
N GLY A 336 -20.67 3.33 1.75
CA GLY A 336 -21.02 2.69 3.01
C GLY A 336 -19.80 2.51 3.91
N ALA A 337 -18.67 2.05 3.37
CA ALA A 337 -17.43 1.89 4.13
C ALA A 337 -16.87 3.25 4.63
N LEU A 338 -16.90 4.29 3.80
CA LEU A 338 -16.46 5.63 4.19
C LEU A 338 -17.37 6.26 5.25
N ILE A 339 -18.70 6.11 5.13
CA ILE A 339 -19.65 6.54 6.16
C ILE A 339 -19.43 5.75 7.46
N HIS A 340 -19.16 4.45 7.36
CA HIS A 340 -18.86 3.61 8.51
C HIS A 340 -17.59 4.03 9.25
N LEU A 341 -16.56 4.50 8.52
CA LEU A 341 -15.37 5.11 9.11
C LEU A 341 -15.73 6.33 9.98
N HIS A 342 -16.62 7.21 9.52
CA HIS A 342 -17.11 8.33 10.34
C HIS A 342 -17.82 7.86 11.61
N LEU A 343 -18.67 6.83 11.51
CA LEU A 343 -19.38 6.27 12.68
C LEU A 343 -18.39 5.72 13.73
N ILE A 344 -17.38 4.97 13.30
CA ILE A 344 -16.32 4.47 14.20
C ILE A 344 -15.63 5.64 14.91
N LYS A 345 -15.34 6.73 14.19
CA LYS A 345 -14.67 7.90 14.76
C LYS A 345 -15.52 8.70 15.73
N VAL A 346 -16.84 8.79 15.50
CA VAL A 346 -17.76 9.39 16.47
C VAL A 346 -17.84 8.55 17.74
N LEU A 347 -17.85 7.22 17.62
CA LEU A 347 -17.79 6.32 18.77
C LEU A 347 -16.48 6.48 19.58
N GLU A 348 -15.36 6.72 18.91
CA GLU A 348 -14.04 6.88 19.54
C GLU A 348 -13.85 8.25 20.23
N PHE A 349 -14.29 9.35 19.60
CA PHE A 349 -13.90 10.71 20.00
C PHE A 349 -15.01 11.56 20.65
N ASP A 350 -16.17 10.97 20.94
CA ASP A 350 -17.26 11.67 21.65
C ASP A 350 -17.65 13.02 20.99
N ALA A 351 -17.75 13.00 19.65
CA ALA A 351 -18.01 14.14 18.75
C ALA A 351 -16.91 15.24 18.67
N ARG A 352 -15.83 15.18 19.47
CA ARG A 352 -14.75 16.19 19.48
C ARG A 352 -13.68 15.91 18.43
N ILE A 353 -14.08 15.86 17.17
CA ILE A 353 -13.11 15.75 16.08
C ILE A 353 -12.62 17.17 15.77
N SER A 354 -11.47 17.56 16.32
CA SER A 354 -10.75 18.75 15.89
C SER A 354 -10.16 18.49 14.50
N ILE A 355 -10.94 18.78 13.45
CA ILE A 355 -10.48 18.68 12.06
C ILE A 355 -9.59 19.90 11.76
N GLY A 356 -8.32 19.83 12.17
CA GLY A 356 -7.30 20.84 11.90
C GLY A 356 -6.79 20.81 10.46
N LEU A 357 -7.67 20.67 9.46
CA LEU A 357 -7.28 20.55 8.06
C LEU A 357 -7.44 21.88 7.34
N SER A 358 -6.54 22.12 6.39
CA SER A 358 -6.75 23.07 5.32
C SER A 358 -8.00 22.63 4.56
N ALA A 359 -9.16 23.17 4.95
CA ALA A 359 -10.50 22.86 4.46
C ALA A 359 -10.73 23.22 2.98
N ARG A 360 -9.68 23.22 2.15
CA ARG A 360 -9.67 23.56 0.72
C ARG A 360 -9.32 22.38 -0.18
N ASP A 361 -8.88 21.24 0.36
CA ASP A 361 -8.70 20.03 -0.45
C ASP A 361 -10.08 19.43 -0.77
N TRP A 362 -10.46 19.46 -2.04
CA TRP A 362 -11.75 18.97 -2.54
C TRP A 362 -11.97 17.48 -2.25
N ALA A 363 -10.92 16.66 -2.21
CA ALA A 363 -11.02 15.24 -1.95
C ALA A 363 -11.36 15.00 -0.47
N VAL A 364 -10.76 15.78 0.43
CA VAL A 364 -11.12 15.82 1.85
C VAL A 364 -12.53 16.35 2.03
N GLN A 365 -12.92 17.44 1.36
CA GLN A 365 -14.29 17.96 1.43
C GLN A 365 -15.32 16.93 0.97
N THR A 366 -15.02 16.18 -0.09
CA THR A 366 -15.88 15.09 -0.58
C THR A 366 -16.10 14.05 0.51
N PHE A 367 -15.03 13.61 1.17
CA PHE A 367 -15.11 12.64 2.25
C PHE A 367 -15.93 13.18 3.44
N LEU A 368 -15.62 14.41 3.90
CA LEU A 368 -16.35 15.06 4.99
C LEU A 368 -17.83 15.32 4.68
N ALA A 369 -18.20 15.42 3.41
CA ALA A 369 -19.60 15.59 3.00
C ALA A 369 -20.44 14.31 3.13
N LEU A 370 -19.83 13.12 3.15
CA LEU A 370 -20.56 11.85 3.02
C LEU A 370 -21.61 11.61 4.12
N PRO A 371 -21.36 11.92 5.41
CA PRO A 371 -22.39 11.82 6.46
C PRO A 371 -23.61 12.71 6.22
N LEU A 372 -23.46 13.81 5.48
CA LEU A 372 -24.55 14.72 5.13
C LEU A 372 -25.44 14.16 4.01
N LEU A 373 -24.94 13.20 3.25
CA LEU A 373 -25.67 12.53 2.16
C LEU A 373 -26.52 11.34 2.66
N LEU A 374 -26.36 10.94 3.93
CA LEU A 374 -26.91 9.69 4.47
C LEU A 374 -28.43 9.57 4.26
N SER A 375 -29.21 10.61 4.53
CA SER A 375 -30.68 10.60 4.34
C SER A 375 -31.13 10.31 2.91
N ARG A 376 -30.27 10.51 1.92
CA ARG A 376 -30.53 10.17 0.51
C ARG A 376 -30.00 8.79 0.13
N LEU A 377 -29.03 8.28 0.87
CA LEU A 377 -28.40 6.98 0.65
C LEU A 377 -29.06 5.85 1.45
N GLU A 378 -29.74 6.17 2.55
CA GLU A 378 -30.49 5.25 3.42
C GLU A 378 -31.37 4.24 2.66
N PRO A 379 -32.14 4.63 1.62
CA PRO A 379 -32.95 3.66 0.89
C PRO A 379 -32.16 2.54 0.18
N VAL A 380 -30.85 2.73 -0.01
CA VAL A 380 -29.98 1.76 -0.70
C VAL A 380 -28.98 1.11 0.26
N LEU A 381 -28.40 1.89 1.17
CA LEU A 381 -27.38 1.42 2.10
C LEU A 381 -27.95 0.90 3.43
N GLY A 382 -29.23 1.20 3.71
CA GLY A 382 -29.81 1.08 5.03
C GLY A 382 -29.43 2.26 5.94
N SER A 383 -30.15 2.39 7.05
CA SER A 383 -29.80 3.33 8.11
C SER A 383 -28.87 2.65 9.12
N PRO A 384 -27.64 3.15 9.31
CA PRO A 384 -26.77 2.63 10.34
C PRO A 384 -27.25 2.97 11.76
N LEU A 385 -28.23 3.88 11.88
CA LEU A 385 -28.74 4.35 13.16
C LEU A 385 -29.98 3.58 13.63
N ASP A 386 -30.70 2.88 12.77
CA ASP A 386 -31.98 2.27 13.18
C ASP A 386 -31.78 1.22 14.28
N GLU A 387 -30.75 0.37 14.19
CA GLU A 387 -30.43 -0.60 15.24
C GLU A 387 -29.57 -0.01 16.37
N LEU A 388 -28.69 0.94 16.06
CA LEU A 388 -27.74 1.53 17.02
C LEU A 388 -28.38 2.62 17.89
N ALA A 389 -29.26 3.45 17.35
CA ALA A 389 -29.95 4.49 18.10
C ALA A 389 -31.00 3.91 19.06
N LEU A 390 -31.59 2.75 18.73
CA LEU A 390 -32.42 1.99 19.67
C LEU A 390 -31.60 1.43 20.85
N ALA A 391 -30.30 1.21 20.66
CA ALA A 391 -29.40 0.69 21.68
C ALA A 391 -28.67 1.78 22.48
N ASP A 392 -28.42 2.96 21.89
CA ASP A 392 -27.69 4.06 22.51
C ASP A 392 -28.14 5.45 22.00
N GLU A 393 -29.06 6.09 22.73
CA GLU A 393 -29.53 7.46 22.45
C GLU A 393 -28.39 8.49 22.51
N SER A 394 -27.37 8.26 23.33
CA SER A 394 -26.23 9.16 23.45
C SER A 394 -25.38 9.17 22.18
N PHE A 395 -25.30 8.02 21.49
CA PHE A 395 -24.65 7.94 20.19
C PHE A 395 -25.42 8.70 19.12
N ALA A 396 -26.75 8.55 19.07
CA ALA A 396 -27.58 9.28 18.10
C ALA A 396 -27.40 10.81 18.23
N ARG A 397 -27.36 11.32 19.46
CA ARG A 397 -27.07 12.74 19.73
C ARG A 397 -25.69 13.16 19.22
N ARG A 398 -24.64 12.40 19.56
CA ARG A 398 -23.25 12.68 19.13
C ARG A 398 -23.08 12.64 17.61
N TRP A 399 -23.80 11.73 16.96
CA TRP A 399 -23.83 11.66 15.49
C TRP A 399 -24.47 12.89 14.87
N GLU A 400 -25.57 13.38 15.44
CA GLU A 400 -26.22 14.60 14.95
C GLU A 400 -25.36 15.85 15.18
N GLU A 401 -24.79 16.02 16.37
CA GLU A 401 -23.83 17.10 16.67
C GLU A 401 -22.64 17.08 15.69
N TYR A 402 -22.14 15.88 15.35
CA TYR A 402 -21.08 15.71 14.37
C TYR A 402 -21.51 16.14 12.96
N ARG A 403 -22.72 15.79 12.52
CA ARG A 403 -23.26 16.20 11.22
C ARG A 403 -23.50 17.71 11.15
N GLU A 404 -24.01 18.32 12.21
CA GLU A 404 -24.14 19.78 12.31
C GLU A 404 -22.77 20.46 12.18
N HIS A 405 -21.75 19.93 12.87
CA HIS A 405 -20.38 20.43 12.75
C HIS A 405 -19.85 20.32 11.30
N LEU A 406 -20.04 19.17 10.64
CA LEU A 406 -19.65 18.97 9.24
C LEU A 406 -20.37 19.92 8.28
N ALA A 407 -21.65 20.21 8.51
CA ALA A 407 -22.42 21.16 7.70
C ALA A 407 -21.87 22.60 7.80
N GLY A 408 -21.22 22.95 8.91
CA GLY A 408 -20.48 24.20 9.06
C GLY A 408 -19.12 24.22 8.34
N LEU A 409 -18.53 23.05 8.07
CA LEU A 409 -17.20 22.92 7.45
C LEU A 409 -17.25 22.75 5.93
N VAL A 410 -18.24 22.02 5.41
CA VAL A 410 -18.33 21.68 3.99
C VAL A 410 -19.22 22.71 3.27
N PRO A 411 -18.76 23.31 2.15
CA PRO A 411 -19.60 24.22 1.38
C PRO A 411 -20.90 23.56 0.95
N ARG A 412 -22.04 24.23 1.17
CA ARG A 412 -23.36 23.73 0.82
C ARG A 412 -23.48 23.31 -0.66
N THR A 413 -22.84 24.07 -1.55
CA THR A 413 -22.80 23.76 -3.00
C THR A 413 -22.16 22.41 -3.30
N VAL A 414 -21.12 22.01 -2.57
CA VAL A 414 -20.47 20.70 -2.72
C VAL A 414 -21.44 19.58 -2.34
N VAL A 415 -22.17 19.75 -1.23
CA VAL A 415 -23.17 18.77 -0.77
C VAL A 415 -24.30 18.64 -1.80
N GLU A 416 -24.85 19.76 -2.28
CA GLU A 416 -25.92 19.78 -3.29
C GLU A 416 -25.47 19.12 -4.60
N ASN A 417 -24.25 19.40 -5.06
CA ASN A 417 -23.70 18.78 -6.26
C ASN A 417 -23.48 17.28 -6.09
N LEU A 418 -23.00 16.82 -4.92
CA LEU A 418 -22.86 15.39 -4.63
C LEU A 418 -24.21 14.66 -4.60
N VAL A 419 -25.27 15.31 -4.11
CA VAL A 419 -26.64 14.76 -4.17
C VAL A 419 -27.14 14.66 -5.62
N ALA A 420 -26.84 15.67 -6.44
CA ALA A 420 -27.24 15.71 -7.85
C ALA A 420 -26.47 14.70 -8.72
N THR A 421 -25.26 14.31 -8.31
CA THR A 421 -24.34 13.49 -9.12
C THR A 421 -24.08 12.12 -8.48
N LEU A 422 -23.24 12.06 -7.45
CA LEU A 422 -22.77 10.84 -6.80
C LEU A 422 -23.92 9.99 -6.23
N VAL A 423 -24.88 10.60 -5.54
CA VAL A 423 -26.04 9.87 -4.99
C VAL A 423 -26.87 9.25 -6.10
N GLN A 424 -27.02 9.92 -7.25
CA GLN A 424 -27.78 9.38 -8.38
C GLN A 424 -27.14 8.11 -8.95
N ARG A 425 -25.80 8.00 -8.93
CA ARG A 425 -25.07 6.78 -9.36
C ARG A 425 -25.39 5.55 -8.50
N VAL A 426 -25.92 5.76 -7.30
CA VAL A 426 -26.29 4.68 -6.36
C VAL A 426 -27.81 4.44 -6.38
N VAL A 427 -28.60 5.52 -6.38
CA VAL A 427 -30.05 5.47 -6.18
C VAL A 427 -30.82 5.24 -7.49
N GLN A 428 -30.42 5.85 -8.60
CA GLN A 428 -31.17 5.71 -9.84
C GLN A 428 -31.01 4.30 -10.42
N ARG A 429 -32.13 3.65 -10.74
CA ARG A 429 -32.11 2.49 -11.63
C ARG A 429 -31.88 3.03 -13.04
N HIS A 430 -30.72 2.75 -13.64
CA HIS A 430 -30.61 2.89 -15.08
C HIS A 430 -31.71 2.05 -15.73
N PRO A 431 -32.53 2.60 -16.64
CA PRO A 431 -33.41 1.77 -17.45
C PRO A 431 -32.52 0.77 -18.20
N GLN A 432 -32.85 -0.52 -18.05
CA GLN A 432 -32.17 -1.61 -18.76
C GLN A 432 -32.41 -1.53 -20.27
#